data_AF-A0AAN8HXJ8-F1
#
_entry.id   AF-A0AAN8HXJ8-F1
#
_cell.length_a   1.000
_cell.length_b   1.000
_cell.length_c   1.000
_cell.angle_alpha   90.00
_cell.angle_beta   90.00
_cell.angle_gamma   90.00
#
_symmetry.space_group_name_H-M   'P 1'
#
loop_
_entity.id
_entity.type
_entity.pdbx_description
1 polymer ?
#
loop_
_entity_poly.entity_id
_entity_poly.type
_entity_poly.pdbx_seq_one_letter_code
_entity_poly.pdbx_strand_id
1 'polypeptide(L)'
;MSCVAELTPWPAAIPLSSAGVNCEVDIDECEVHPCQNGATCRDHIALYTCECLAGFQGQDCEVNIDECASSPCLNEGRCLDGVNSYECDCEGTGFAGLHCEEDIPECASDPCQHGATCVEGVNQYTCQCWPGYQGDSCQVDTDECEHRPCENGGKCFQRSDILNYGALPEFSNANFSYEEAAGFICRCLPGFTGDNCSVDVDECEPAPCLNEGTCQDQVNSYQCVCPDGFTGKNTLLSAASPIS
;
A
#
# COMPACT_ATOMS: atom_id res chain seq x y z
N MET A 1 66.55 30.18 13.54
CA MET A 1 67.72 29.55 14.18
C MET A 1 67.21 28.35 14.95
N SER A 2 67.62 27.13 14.61
CA SER A 2 67.28 25.91 15.36
C SER A 2 68.24 25.72 16.53
N CYS A 3 67.74 25.28 17.69
CA CYS A 3 68.56 24.91 18.83
C CYS A 3 69.42 23.68 18.49
N VAL A 4 70.73 23.88 18.46
CA VAL A 4 71.72 22.81 18.54
C VAL A 4 72.29 22.86 19.94
N ALA A 5 71.82 21.97 20.82
CA ALA A 5 72.52 21.70 22.06
C ALA A 5 73.88 21.09 21.68
N GLU A 6 74.95 21.89 21.74
CA GLU A 6 76.28 21.31 21.82
C GLU A 6 76.29 20.43 23.08
N LEU A 7 76.74 19.18 22.90
CA LEU A 7 76.88 18.11 23.92
C LEU A 7 75.77 17.05 24.00
N THR A 8 75.49 16.32 22.90
CA THR A 8 75.53 14.84 22.93
C THR A 8 75.77 14.26 21.52
N PRO A 9 76.47 13.11 21.38
CA PRO A 9 76.56 12.41 20.11
C PRO A 9 75.38 11.44 19.99
N TRP A 10 74.46 11.73 19.04
CA TRP A 10 73.48 10.87 18.32
C TRP A 10 72.12 11.58 18.17
N PRO A 11 71.36 11.35 17.07
CA PRO A 11 70.41 12.32 16.55
C PRO A 11 69.06 12.22 17.28
N ALA A 12 68.92 12.94 18.38
CA ALA A 12 67.60 13.32 18.86
C ALA A 12 67.28 14.69 18.26
N ALA A 13 66.42 14.72 17.24
CA ALA A 13 65.77 15.96 16.85
C ALA A 13 64.94 16.42 18.06
N ILE A 14 65.45 17.40 18.81
CA ILE A 14 64.69 18.05 19.88
C ILE A 14 63.59 18.87 19.19
N PRO A 15 62.31 18.74 19.61
CA PRO A 15 61.23 19.47 18.97
C PRO A 15 61.45 20.98 19.08
N LEU A 16 60.84 21.71 18.14
CA LEU A 16 61.03 23.13 17.87
C LEU A 16 60.49 24.08 18.98
N SER A 17 60.57 23.71 20.26
CA SER A 17 59.84 24.36 21.36
C SER A 17 60.69 25.21 22.33
N SER A 18 61.97 25.47 22.02
CA SER A 18 62.80 26.43 22.76
C SER A 18 63.82 27.13 21.84
N ALA A 19 64.21 28.36 22.20
CA ALA A 19 65.13 29.23 21.48
C ALA A 19 66.22 29.81 22.41
N GLY A 20 67.24 30.46 21.85
CA GLY A 20 68.38 31.03 22.60
C GLY A 20 69.66 30.21 22.50
N VAL A 21 70.76 30.72 23.04
CA VAL A 21 72.08 30.05 22.97
C VAL A 21 72.18 28.90 23.97
N ASN A 22 71.39 28.95 25.05
CA ASN A 22 71.28 27.93 26.08
C ASN A 22 69.85 27.32 26.16
N CYS A 23 69.04 27.47 25.10
CA CYS A 23 67.62 27.05 25.08
C CYS A 23 66.79 27.64 26.24
N GLU A 24 67.14 28.85 26.68
CA GLU A 24 66.55 29.52 27.83
C GLU A 24 65.26 30.28 27.51
N VAL A 25 64.94 30.44 26.23
CA VAL A 25 63.76 31.17 25.75
C VAL A 25 62.70 30.16 25.33
N ASP A 26 61.54 30.23 25.96
CA ASP A 26 60.35 29.49 25.56
C ASP A 26 59.82 30.03 24.22
N ILE A 27 59.44 29.15 23.30
CA ILE A 27 58.83 29.57 22.04
C ILE A 27 57.32 29.59 22.26
N ASP A 28 56.68 30.74 21.99
CA ASP A 28 55.22 30.81 22.01
C ASP A 28 54.67 30.00 20.82
N GLU A 29 54.21 28.78 21.10
CA GLU A 29 53.67 27.90 20.07
C GLU A 29 52.29 28.34 19.58
N CYS A 30 51.61 29.26 20.28
CA CYS A 30 50.32 29.78 19.86
C CYS A 30 50.42 30.82 18.73
N GLU A 31 51.58 31.43 18.51
CA GLU A 31 51.81 32.39 17.41
C GLU A 31 51.56 31.77 16.02
N VAL A 32 51.77 30.46 15.86
CA VAL A 32 51.50 29.75 14.60
C VAL A 32 50.07 29.20 14.49
N HIS A 33 49.21 29.50 15.47
CA HIS A 33 47.80 29.11 15.52
C HIS A 33 47.58 27.60 15.31
N PRO A 34 48.19 26.72 16.15
CA PRO A 34 48.13 25.27 15.96
C PRO A 34 46.72 24.70 16.23
N CYS A 35 45.98 25.29 17.17
CA CYS A 35 44.64 24.83 17.55
C CYS A 35 43.61 25.11 16.46
N GLN A 36 42.88 24.07 16.04
CA GLN A 36 41.88 24.11 14.98
C GLN A 36 40.47 24.31 15.55
N ASN A 37 39.48 24.45 14.65
CA ASN A 37 38.06 24.47 14.98
C ASN A 37 37.64 25.49 16.06
N GLY A 38 38.34 26.63 16.14
CA GLY A 38 38.05 27.70 17.10
C GLY A 38 38.46 27.39 18.55
N ALA A 39 39.28 26.36 18.75
CA ALA A 39 39.85 26.04 20.06
C ALA A 39 40.78 27.14 20.58
N THR A 40 40.88 27.26 21.91
CA THR A 40 41.73 28.26 22.55
C THR A 40 43.13 27.69 22.81
N CYS A 41 44.16 28.34 22.27
CA CYS A 41 45.55 27.93 22.50
C CYS A 41 46.07 28.48 23.84
N ARG A 42 46.77 27.62 24.59
CA ARG A 42 47.54 28.02 25.77
C ARG A 42 48.99 27.58 25.62
N ASP A 43 49.88 28.57 25.67
CA ASP A 43 51.32 28.37 25.67
C ASP A 43 51.81 27.88 27.04
N HIS A 44 52.75 26.93 27.03
CA HIS A 44 53.44 26.42 28.20
C HIS A 44 54.92 26.16 27.88
N ILE A 45 55.70 25.87 28.92
CA ILE A 45 57.13 25.62 28.75
C ILE A 45 57.36 24.39 27.88
N ALA A 46 57.92 24.61 26.70
CA ALA A 46 58.28 23.62 25.68
C ALA A 46 57.12 22.80 25.08
N LEU A 47 55.86 23.22 25.29
CA LEU A 47 54.64 22.60 24.76
C LEU A 47 53.46 23.56 24.80
N TYR A 48 52.42 23.30 24.01
CA TYR A 48 51.13 23.99 24.09
C TYR A 48 49.99 23.04 24.45
N THR A 49 48.89 23.60 24.91
CA THR A 49 47.61 22.88 25.07
C THR A 49 46.51 23.60 24.29
N CYS A 50 45.72 22.85 23.53
CA CYS A 50 44.49 23.36 22.93
C CYS A 50 43.28 23.01 23.83
N GLU A 51 42.54 24.03 24.25
CA GLU A 51 41.23 23.84 24.88
C GLU A 51 40.17 23.69 23.79
N CYS A 52 39.84 22.43 23.49
CA CYS A 52 38.85 22.10 22.48
C CYS A 52 37.47 22.59 22.86
N LEU A 53 36.75 23.13 21.87
CA LEU A 53 35.30 23.31 21.98
C LEU A 53 34.62 21.94 22.05
N ALA A 54 33.42 21.90 22.63
CA ALA A 54 32.63 20.67 22.68
C ALA A 54 32.42 20.11 21.25
N GLY A 55 32.53 18.78 21.11
CA GLY A 55 32.48 18.09 19.82
C GLY A 55 33.83 17.87 19.14
N PHE A 56 34.93 18.45 19.64
CA PHE A 56 36.27 18.22 19.08
C PHE A 56 37.21 17.52 20.06
N GLN A 57 38.12 16.74 19.49
CA GLN A 57 39.19 16.04 20.20
C GLN A 57 40.48 16.03 19.36
N GLY A 58 41.55 15.48 19.92
CA GLY A 58 42.88 15.50 19.31
C GLY A 58 43.80 16.49 20.02
N GLN A 59 45.09 16.47 19.67
CA GLN A 59 46.07 17.38 20.27
C GLN A 59 45.81 18.83 19.86
N ASP A 60 45.36 19.02 18.61
CA ASP A 60 45.10 20.31 17.99
C ASP A 60 43.59 20.58 17.85
N CYS A 61 42.75 19.75 18.48
CA CYS A 61 41.29 19.77 18.33
C CYS A 61 40.84 19.58 16.87
N GLU A 62 41.60 18.81 16.11
CA GLU A 62 41.45 18.60 14.67
C GLU A 62 40.41 17.54 14.30
N VAL A 63 40.03 16.70 15.26
CA VAL A 63 39.12 15.58 15.04
C VAL A 63 37.74 15.92 15.59
N ASN A 64 36.72 15.89 14.74
CA ASN A 64 35.33 15.88 15.20
C ASN A 64 35.04 14.55 15.91
N ILE A 65 34.40 14.61 17.06
CA ILE A 65 33.97 13.42 17.80
C ILE A 65 32.84 12.77 16.99
N ASP A 66 32.99 11.49 16.68
CA ASP A 66 31.96 10.73 15.97
C ASP A 66 30.82 10.38 16.94
N GLU A 67 29.76 11.18 16.94
CA GLU A 67 28.59 10.94 17.76
C GLU A 67 27.78 9.70 17.30
N CYS A 68 27.95 9.30 16.04
CA CYS A 68 27.33 8.12 15.45
C CYS A 68 28.00 6.80 15.89
N ALA A 69 29.20 6.84 16.49
CA ALA A 69 29.90 5.66 16.99
C ALA A 69 29.09 4.84 18.01
N SER A 70 28.14 5.48 18.69
CA SER A 70 27.22 4.83 19.64
C SER A 70 25.98 4.17 18.98
N SER A 71 25.83 4.30 17.66
CA SER A 71 24.66 3.86 16.89
C SER A 71 23.33 4.35 17.47
N PRO A 72 23.12 5.67 17.60
CA PRO A 72 21.94 6.22 18.25
C PRO A 72 20.65 6.08 17.41
N CYS A 73 20.75 5.94 16.09
CA CYS A 73 19.60 5.80 15.20
C CYS A 73 19.07 4.36 15.17
N LEU A 74 17.76 4.20 15.32
CA LEU A 74 17.04 2.93 15.32
C LEU A 74 16.47 2.62 13.93
N ASN A 75 15.91 1.41 13.78
CA ASN A 75 15.13 0.99 12.62
C ASN A 75 15.78 1.31 11.26
N GLU A 76 17.07 1.00 11.15
CA GLU A 76 17.87 1.20 9.93
C GLU A 76 18.06 2.68 9.51
N GLY A 77 17.72 3.63 10.39
CA GLY A 77 17.98 5.05 10.20
C GLY A 77 19.46 5.35 10.01
N ARG A 78 19.76 6.21 9.04
CA ARG A 78 21.14 6.60 8.73
C ARG A 78 21.60 7.70 9.69
N CYS A 79 22.63 7.41 10.47
CA CYS A 79 23.25 8.42 11.33
C CYS A 79 24.15 9.36 10.52
N LEU A 80 23.97 10.66 10.74
CA LEU A 80 24.78 11.74 10.19
C LEU A 80 25.51 12.43 11.34
N ASP A 81 26.84 12.35 11.32
CA ASP A 81 27.71 12.99 12.29
C ASP A 81 27.73 14.52 12.08
N GLY A 82 27.71 15.27 13.18
CA GLY A 82 27.73 16.73 13.22
C GLY A 82 28.69 17.22 14.29
N VAL A 83 28.71 18.52 14.60
CA VAL A 83 29.61 19.04 15.64
C VAL A 83 28.90 19.01 16.98
N ASN A 84 29.31 18.11 17.88
CA ASN A 84 28.69 17.93 19.20
C ASN A 84 27.19 17.58 19.09
N SER A 85 26.82 16.89 18.01
CA SER A 85 25.43 16.60 17.64
C SER A 85 25.40 15.56 16.54
N TYR A 86 24.32 14.80 16.44
CA TYR A 86 24.05 13.93 15.31
C TYR A 86 22.62 14.14 14.81
N GLU A 87 22.36 13.70 13.59
CA GLU A 87 21.04 13.63 12.99
C GLU A 87 20.75 12.22 12.49
N CYS A 88 19.55 11.72 12.75
CA CYS A 88 19.07 10.46 12.20
C CYS A 88 18.20 10.74 10.98
N ASP A 89 18.68 10.34 9.81
CA ASP A 89 17.91 10.33 8.58
C ASP A 89 17.05 9.06 8.53
N CYS A 90 15.75 9.25 8.73
CA CYS A 90 14.75 8.18 8.72
C CYS A 90 14.07 8.01 7.35
N GLU A 91 14.54 8.68 6.30
CA GLU A 91 13.89 8.61 4.98
C GLU A 91 13.88 7.17 4.45
N GLY A 92 12.68 6.69 4.10
CA GLY A 92 12.48 5.36 3.53
C GLY A 92 12.58 4.20 4.53
N THR A 93 12.67 4.46 5.84
CA THR A 93 12.62 3.39 6.85
C THR A 93 11.20 3.04 7.27
N GLY A 94 10.23 3.94 7.04
CA GLY A 94 8.87 3.84 7.60
C GLY A 94 8.76 4.34 9.04
N PHE A 95 9.82 4.93 9.58
CA PHE A 95 9.85 5.46 10.96
C PHE A 95 10.08 6.97 10.98
N ALA A 96 9.68 7.59 12.08
CA ALA A 96 9.86 8.98 12.43
C ALA A 96 10.40 9.12 13.86
N GLY A 97 10.59 10.36 14.32
CA GLY A 97 11.17 10.66 15.63
C GLY A 97 12.64 11.06 15.54
N LEU A 98 13.24 11.39 16.68
CA LEU A 98 14.62 11.89 16.73
C LEU A 98 15.64 10.78 16.44
N HIS A 99 15.27 9.54 16.73
CA HIS A 99 16.08 8.34 16.57
C HIS A 99 15.43 7.33 15.64
N CYS A 100 14.45 7.74 14.83
CA CYS A 100 13.63 6.84 14.01
C CYS A 100 12.91 5.77 14.86
N GLU A 101 12.47 6.13 16.07
CA GLU A 101 11.87 5.22 17.05
C GLU A 101 10.35 5.05 16.91
N GLU A 102 9.69 5.96 16.20
CA GLU A 102 8.24 6.01 16.05
C GLU A 102 7.84 5.39 14.72
N ASP A 103 6.99 4.37 14.73
CA ASP A 103 6.44 3.77 13.51
C ASP A 103 5.44 4.72 12.84
N ILE A 104 5.52 4.90 11.52
CA ILE A 104 4.60 5.77 10.78
C ILE A 104 3.33 4.96 10.48
N PRO A 105 2.14 5.39 10.92
CA PRO A 105 0.91 4.65 10.64
C PRO A 105 0.47 4.87 9.18
N GLU A 106 0.78 3.94 8.27
CA GLU A 106 0.46 4.08 6.86
C GLU A 106 -1.04 4.10 6.59
N CYS A 107 -1.83 3.36 7.37
CA CYS A 107 -3.29 3.35 7.23
C CYS A 107 -3.98 4.64 7.69
N ALA A 108 -3.30 5.55 8.40
CA ALA A 108 -3.90 6.81 8.89
C ALA A 108 -4.37 7.74 7.76
N SER A 109 -3.89 7.51 6.53
CA SER A 109 -4.30 8.24 5.32
C SER A 109 -5.52 7.65 4.60
N ASP A 110 -6.11 6.58 5.15
CA ASP A 110 -7.19 5.79 4.54
C ASP A 110 -6.88 5.40 3.07
N PRO A 111 -5.77 4.70 2.79
CA PRO A 111 -5.31 4.46 1.42
C PRO A 111 -6.16 3.43 0.66
N CYS A 112 -6.98 2.63 1.35
CA CYS A 112 -7.80 1.57 0.77
C CYS A 112 -9.19 2.10 0.36
N GLN A 113 -9.58 1.84 -0.88
CA GLN A 113 -10.87 2.31 -1.44
C GLN A 113 -12.03 1.37 -1.10
N HIS A 114 -13.25 1.83 -1.39
CA HIS A 114 -14.49 1.05 -1.24
C HIS A 114 -14.70 0.48 0.17
N GLY A 115 -14.21 1.19 1.20
CA GLY A 115 -14.32 0.77 2.60
C GLY A 115 -13.56 -0.53 2.90
N ALA A 116 -12.57 -0.90 2.08
CA ALA A 116 -11.71 -2.05 2.31
C ALA A 116 -10.89 -1.90 3.60
N THR A 117 -10.53 -3.02 4.21
CA THR A 117 -9.75 -3.00 5.46
C THR A 117 -8.28 -2.73 5.16
N CYS A 118 -7.73 -1.64 5.72
CA CYS A 118 -6.30 -1.40 5.68
C CYS A 118 -5.58 -2.18 6.77
N VAL A 119 -4.48 -2.83 6.41
CA VAL A 119 -3.61 -3.56 7.32
C VAL A 119 -2.27 -2.85 7.37
N GLU A 120 -1.89 -2.40 8.57
CA GLU A 120 -0.61 -1.74 8.84
C GLU A 120 0.56 -2.68 8.53
N GLY A 121 1.67 -2.09 8.11
CA GLY A 121 2.95 -2.76 7.91
C GLY A 121 4.07 -1.85 8.39
N VAL A 122 5.30 -2.15 7.99
CA VAL A 122 6.44 -1.26 8.24
C VAL A 122 6.86 -0.68 6.91
N ASN A 123 6.79 0.64 6.77
CA ASN A 123 7.03 1.38 5.52
C ASN A 123 6.12 0.93 4.35
N GLN A 124 5.01 0.27 4.66
CA GLN A 124 4.09 -0.28 3.69
C GLN A 124 2.75 -0.56 4.36
N TYR A 125 1.69 -0.64 3.55
CA TYR A 125 0.39 -1.13 3.98
C TYR A 125 -0.11 -2.21 3.01
N THR A 126 -1.13 -2.95 3.41
CA THR A 126 -1.85 -3.85 2.50
C THR A 126 -3.35 -3.66 2.65
N CYS A 127 -4.07 -3.58 1.53
CA CYS A 127 -5.52 -3.51 1.54
C CYS A 127 -6.13 -4.91 1.40
N GLN A 128 -7.02 -5.26 2.33
CA GLN A 128 -7.87 -6.44 2.22
C GLN A 128 -9.15 -6.05 1.48
N CYS A 129 -9.15 -6.30 0.17
CA CYS A 129 -10.26 -5.94 -0.70
C CYS A 129 -11.50 -6.77 -0.38
N TRP A 130 -12.66 -6.10 -0.47
CA TRP A 130 -13.93 -6.80 -0.50
C TRP A 130 -14.07 -7.65 -1.76
N PRO A 131 -14.85 -8.74 -1.73
CA PRO A 131 -15.17 -9.51 -2.92
C PRO A 131 -15.70 -8.61 -4.05
N GLY A 132 -15.21 -8.80 -5.27
CA GLY A 132 -15.54 -7.95 -6.43
C GLY A 132 -14.58 -6.79 -6.64
N TYR A 133 -13.70 -6.46 -5.69
CA TYR A 133 -12.69 -5.41 -5.86
C TYR A 133 -11.27 -5.98 -5.91
N GLN A 134 -10.40 -5.32 -6.66
CA GLN A 134 -9.00 -5.70 -6.86
C GLN A 134 -8.06 -4.48 -7.00
N GLY A 135 -6.76 -4.74 -7.05
CA GLY A 135 -5.70 -3.73 -7.07
C GLY A 135 -5.15 -3.42 -5.68
N ASP A 136 -3.98 -2.78 -5.62
CA ASP A 136 -3.24 -2.55 -4.37
C ASP A 136 -4.02 -1.70 -3.35
N SER A 137 -4.88 -0.81 -3.83
CA SER A 137 -5.78 0.00 -3.00
C SER A 137 -7.25 -0.37 -3.16
N CYS A 138 -7.56 -1.56 -3.70
CA CYS A 138 -8.92 -2.03 -3.97
C CYS A 138 -9.74 -1.05 -4.84
N GLN A 139 -9.05 -0.33 -5.71
CA GLN A 139 -9.59 0.74 -6.54
C GLN A 139 -10.27 0.24 -7.82
N VAL A 140 -10.02 -1.01 -8.20
CA VAL A 140 -10.56 -1.60 -9.42
C VAL A 140 -11.76 -2.46 -9.07
N ASP A 141 -12.92 -2.08 -9.59
CA ASP A 141 -14.11 -2.92 -9.59
C ASP A 141 -13.98 -4.02 -10.65
N THR A 142 -14.38 -5.25 -10.32
CA THR A 142 -14.30 -6.40 -11.21
C THR A 142 -15.55 -6.43 -12.05
N ASP A 143 -15.43 -6.33 -13.38
CA ASP A 143 -16.60 -6.41 -14.26
C ASP A 143 -17.01 -7.87 -14.50
N GLU A 144 -17.88 -8.43 -13.65
CA GLU A 144 -18.36 -9.80 -13.86
C GLU A 144 -19.30 -9.95 -15.07
N CYS A 145 -19.73 -8.84 -15.67
CA CYS A 145 -20.53 -8.82 -16.90
C CYS A 145 -19.67 -8.80 -18.18
N GLU A 146 -18.35 -8.58 -18.10
CA GLU A 146 -17.44 -8.47 -19.24
C GLU A 146 -17.54 -9.69 -20.17
N HIS A 147 -17.66 -10.88 -19.59
CA HIS A 147 -17.73 -12.14 -20.33
C HIS A 147 -19.15 -12.59 -20.67
N ARG A 148 -20.14 -11.69 -20.53
CA ARG A 148 -21.55 -11.91 -20.88
C ARG A 148 -22.11 -13.23 -20.32
N PRO A 149 -22.14 -13.41 -18.99
CA PRO A 149 -22.54 -14.66 -18.37
C PRO A 149 -24.04 -15.00 -18.52
N CYS A 150 -24.86 -14.03 -18.92
CA CYS A 150 -26.30 -14.22 -19.14
C CYS A 150 -26.59 -14.76 -20.53
N GLU A 151 -27.14 -15.97 -20.59
CA GLU A 151 -27.53 -16.65 -21.82
C GLU A 151 -28.88 -16.14 -22.35
N ASN A 152 -29.24 -16.60 -23.55
CA ASN A 152 -30.55 -16.37 -24.18
C ASN A 152 -30.99 -14.89 -24.25
N GLY A 153 -30.03 -13.96 -24.33
CA GLY A 153 -30.30 -12.52 -24.40
C GLY A 153 -30.69 -11.88 -23.06
N GLY A 154 -30.47 -12.58 -21.94
CA GLY A 154 -30.60 -12.00 -20.60
C GLY A 154 -29.70 -10.78 -20.40
N LYS A 155 -30.17 -9.80 -19.63
CA LYS A 155 -29.39 -8.60 -19.32
C LYS A 155 -28.60 -8.80 -18.03
N CYS A 156 -27.29 -8.63 -18.10
CA CYS A 156 -26.38 -8.69 -16.95
C CYS A 156 -26.38 -7.37 -16.18
N PHE A 157 -26.33 -7.48 -14.85
CA PHE A 157 -26.14 -6.36 -13.93
C PHE A 157 -25.09 -6.75 -12.89
N GLN A 158 -24.04 -5.95 -12.76
CA GLN A 158 -23.07 -6.11 -11.67
C GLN A 158 -23.72 -5.75 -10.34
N ARG A 159 -23.30 -6.42 -9.27
CA ARG A 159 -23.80 -6.13 -7.93
C ARG A 159 -23.08 -4.95 -7.27
N SER A 160 -21.82 -4.71 -7.65
CA SER A 160 -21.01 -3.54 -7.27
C SER A 160 -21.57 -2.22 -7.85
N ASP A 161 -22.32 -2.27 -8.96
CA ASP A 161 -22.99 -1.09 -9.53
C ASP A 161 -24.30 -0.76 -8.78
N ILE A 162 -24.17 -0.02 -7.67
CA ILE A 162 -25.29 0.38 -6.81
C ILE A 162 -26.37 1.17 -7.57
N LEU A 163 -25.97 1.96 -8.58
CA LEU A 163 -26.91 2.83 -9.31
C LEU A 163 -27.82 2.01 -10.23
N ASN A 164 -27.29 0.97 -10.87
CA ASN A 164 -28.09 0.07 -11.71
C ASN A 164 -28.74 -1.08 -10.92
N TYR A 165 -28.06 -1.62 -9.89
CA TYR A 165 -28.57 -2.71 -9.06
C TYR A 165 -29.70 -2.24 -8.12
N GLY A 166 -29.51 -1.12 -7.43
CA GLY A 166 -30.52 -0.54 -6.53
C GLY A 166 -31.77 -0.02 -7.25
N ALA A 167 -31.74 0.11 -8.58
CA ALA A 167 -32.86 0.50 -9.40
C ALA A 167 -33.75 -0.70 -9.84
N LEU A 168 -33.34 -1.94 -9.58
CA LEU A 168 -34.18 -3.11 -9.87
C LEU A 168 -35.34 -3.20 -8.88
N PRO A 169 -36.61 -3.36 -9.34
CA PRO A 169 -37.79 -3.39 -8.47
C PRO A 169 -37.76 -4.49 -7.40
N GLU A 170 -37.04 -5.58 -7.67
CA GLU A 170 -36.87 -6.71 -6.75
C GLU A 170 -35.87 -6.42 -5.63
N PHE A 171 -34.99 -5.42 -5.81
CA PHE A 171 -33.88 -5.09 -4.91
C PHE A 171 -33.89 -3.63 -4.45
N SER A 172 -34.98 -2.90 -4.69
CA SER A 172 -35.10 -1.45 -4.39
C SER A 172 -34.99 -1.09 -2.90
N ASN A 173 -34.91 -2.10 -2.01
CA ASN A 173 -34.75 -1.96 -0.56
C ASN A 173 -33.48 -2.68 -0.03
N ALA A 174 -32.59 -3.16 -0.91
CA ALA A 174 -31.36 -3.80 -0.48
C ALA A 174 -30.39 -2.75 0.07
N ASN A 175 -30.02 -2.88 1.34
CA ASN A 175 -28.96 -2.07 1.92
C ASN A 175 -27.64 -2.58 1.32
N PHE A 176 -26.99 -1.77 0.49
CA PHE A 176 -25.75 -2.18 -0.16
C PHE A 176 -24.65 -2.44 0.89
N SER A 177 -24.03 -3.62 0.82
CA SER A 177 -22.84 -3.98 1.59
C SER A 177 -21.72 -4.37 0.63
N TYR A 178 -20.52 -3.83 0.85
CA TYR A 178 -19.35 -4.19 0.06
C TYR A 178 -18.99 -5.68 0.21
N GLU A 179 -19.35 -6.32 1.33
CA GLU A 179 -19.18 -7.76 1.56
C GLU A 179 -19.89 -8.62 0.51
N GLU A 180 -20.96 -8.10 -0.07
CA GLU A 180 -21.78 -8.80 -1.04
C GLU A 180 -21.47 -8.37 -2.47
N ALA A 181 -20.57 -7.40 -2.70
CA ALA A 181 -20.38 -6.73 -3.99
C ALA A 181 -19.91 -7.65 -5.13
N ALA A 182 -19.32 -8.81 -4.81
CA ALA A 182 -18.94 -9.79 -5.82
C ALA A 182 -20.15 -10.36 -6.56
N GLY A 183 -19.97 -10.44 -7.88
CA GLY A 183 -20.84 -11.17 -8.79
C GLY A 183 -21.88 -10.31 -9.49
N PHE A 184 -22.74 -10.99 -10.24
CA PHE A 184 -23.72 -10.38 -11.12
C PHE A 184 -25.09 -11.05 -10.95
N ILE A 185 -26.11 -10.41 -11.52
CA ILE A 185 -27.43 -10.99 -11.69
C ILE A 185 -27.85 -10.93 -13.16
N CYS A 186 -28.49 -11.99 -13.64
CA CYS A 186 -29.09 -12.02 -14.96
C CYS A 186 -30.59 -11.77 -14.87
N ARG A 187 -31.06 -10.71 -15.53
CA ARG A 187 -32.49 -10.52 -15.77
C ARG A 187 -32.87 -11.25 -17.06
N CYS A 188 -33.52 -12.40 -16.90
CA CYS A 188 -33.93 -13.24 -18.00
C CYS A 188 -35.04 -12.59 -18.83
N LEU A 189 -35.06 -12.92 -20.12
CA LEU A 189 -36.22 -12.66 -20.96
C LEU A 189 -37.35 -13.63 -20.56
N PRO A 190 -38.63 -13.28 -20.79
CA PRO A 190 -39.73 -14.21 -20.57
C PRO A 190 -39.50 -15.54 -21.30
N GLY A 191 -39.85 -16.66 -20.67
CA GLY A 191 -39.57 -18.03 -21.15
C GLY A 191 -38.24 -18.61 -20.69
N PHE A 192 -37.35 -17.83 -20.05
CA PHE A 192 -36.10 -18.35 -19.50
C PHE A 192 -35.98 -18.15 -17.99
N THR A 193 -35.26 -19.05 -17.33
CA THR A 193 -35.03 -19.06 -15.89
C THR A 193 -33.61 -19.56 -15.52
N GLY A 194 -33.31 -19.56 -14.23
CA GLY A 194 -32.00 -19.90 -13.66
C GLY A 194 -31.07 -18.69 -13.54
N ASP A 195 -29.97 -18.86 -12.79
CA ASP A 195 -29.05 -17.77 -12.43
C ASP A 195 -28.38 -17.09 -13.64
N ASN A 196 -28.25 -17.83 -14.74
CA ASN A 196 -27.66 -17.36 -16.00
C ASN A 196 -28.65 -17.39 -17.17
N CYS A 197 -29.95 -17.56 -16.93
CA CYS A 197 -30.99 -17.64 -17.97
C CYS A 197 -30.83 -18.79 -18.98
N SER A 198 -30.09 -19.86 -18.64
CA SER A 198 -29.85 -20.97 -19.57
C SER A 198 -31.00 -21.96 -19.65
N VAL A 199 -31.98 -21.90 -18.74
CA VAL A 199 -33.05 -22.89 -18.64
C VAL A 199 -34.29 -22.34 -19.32
N ASP A 200 -34.78 -23.05 -20.34
CA ASP A 200 -36.10 -22.80 -20.95
C ASP A 200 -37.19 -23.22 -19.95
N VAL A 201 -38.20 -22.37 -19.78
CA VAL A 201 -39.31 -22.63 -18.87
C VAL A 201 -40.26 -23.58 -19.55
N ASP A 202 -40.53 -24.73 -18.94
CA ASP A 202 -41.49 -25.69 -19.47
C ASP A 202 -42.92 -25.14 -19.29
N GLU A 203 -43.46 -24.53 -20.34
CA GLU A 203 -44.82 -24.01 -20.34
C GLU A 203 -45.88 -25.11 -20.50
N CYS A 204 -45.45 -26.36 -20.68
CA CYS A 204 -46.32 -27.53 -20.63
C CYS A 204 -46.58 -28.03 -19.21
N GLU A 205 -46.00 -27.44 -18.16
CA GLU A 205 -46.33 -27.77 -16.76
C GLU A 205 -47.34 -26.78 -16.14
N PRO A 206 -48.40 -27.25 -15.42
CA PRO A 206 -48.69 -28.64 -15.04
C PRO A 206 -49.71 -29.32 -15.99
N ALA A 207 -49.47 -29.32 -17.30
CA ALA A 207 -50.33 -29.83 -18.39
C ALA A 207 -51.50 -28.92 -18.81
N PRO A 208 -51.24 -27.85 -19.61
CA PRO A 208 -52.29 -26.94 -20.09
C PRO A 208 -53.17 -27.55 -21.22
N CYS A 209 -52.69 -28.60 -21.89
CA CYS A 209 -53.44 -29.31 -22.92
C CYS A 209 -54.41 -30.31 -22.31
N LEU A 210 -55.68 -30.20 -22.68
CA LEU A 210 -56.79 -31.02 -22.18
C LEU A 210 -57.10 -32.17 -23.16
N ASN A 211 -58.05 -33.05 -22.82
CA ASN A 211 -58.58 -34.07 -23.74
C ASN A 211 -57.50 -34.90 -24.47
N GLU A 212 -56.44 -35.30 -23.75
CA GLU A 212 -55.32 -36.09 -24.29
C GLU A 212 -54.49 -35.38 -25.38
N GLY A 213 -54.56 -34.05 -25.47
CA GLY A 213 -53.71 -33.24 -26.34
C GLY A 213 -52.23 -33.36 -25.97
N THR A 214 -51.37 -33.52 -26.99
CA THR A 214 -49.91 -33.52 -26.79
C THR A 214 -49.41 -32.09 -26.70
N CYS A 215 -48.75 -31.74 -25.60
CA CYS A 215 -48.13 -30.43 -25.43
C CYS A 215 -46.74 -30.38 -26.07
N GLN A 216 -46.44 -29.27 -26.75
CA GLN A 216 -45.13 -28.94 -27.27
C GLN A 216 -44.67 -27.63 -26.63
N ASP A 217 -43.57 -27.71 -25.91
CA ASP A 217 -42.91 -26.59 -25.26
C ASP A 217 -42.28 -25.64 -26.29
N GLN A 218 -42.37 -24.33 -26.04
CA GLN A 218 -41.85 -23.28 -26.93
C GLN A 218 -41.41 -22.09 -26.06
N VAL A 219 -40.40 -21.32 -26.44
CA VAL A 219 -39.97 -20.17 -25.61
C VAL A 219 -41.13 -19.23 -25.27
N ASN A 220 -41.43 -19.11 -23.97
CA ASN A 220 -42.49 -18.26 -23.41
C ASN A 220 -43.91 -18.60 -23.92
N SER A 221 -44.13 -19.83 -24.36
CA SER A 221 -45.42 -20.28 -24.92
C SER A 221 -45.53 -21.81 -25.02
N TYR A 222 -46.71 -22.31 -25.34
CA TYR A 222 -46.87 -23.74 -25.64
C TYR A 222 -47.82 -23.93 -26.81
N GLN A 223 -47.70 -25.08 -27.46
CA GLN A 223 -48.60 -25.50 -28.53
C GLN A 223 -49.22 -26.86 -28.21
N CYS A 224 -50.55 -26.91 -28.15
CA CYS A 224 -51.29 -28.18 -28.05
C CYS A 224 -51.54 -28.77 -29.43
N VAL A 225 -51.05 -29.98 -29.67
CA VAL A 225 -51.43 -30.79 -30.83
C VAL A 225 -52.71 -31.55 -30.48
N CYS A 226 -53.79 -31.23 -31.20
CA CYS A 226 -55.10 -31.80 -30.97
C CYS A 226 -55.22 -33.21 -31.56
N PRO A 227 -55.81 -34.17 -30.83
CA PRO A 227 -56.24 -35.45 -31.40
C PRO A 227 -57.36 -35.24 -32.44
N ASP A 228 -57.60 -36.25 -33.28
CA ASP A 228 -58.65 -36.21 -34.30
C ASP A 228 -60.01 -35.85 -33.68
N GLY A 229 -60.70 -34.87 -34.29
CA GLY A 229 -62.00 -34.41 -33.83
C GLY A 229 -61.95 -33.35 -32.72
N PHE A 230 -60.78 -32.80 -32.36
CA PHE A 230 -60.65 -31.66 -31.44
C PHE A 230 -59.98 -30.45 -32.09
N THR A 231 -60.35 -29.25 -31.65
CA THR A 231 -59.76 -27.98 -32.09
C THR A 231 -59.65 -26.97 -30.94
N GLY A 232 -58.88 -25.90 -31.17
CA GLY A 232 -58.71 -24.78 -30.23
C GLY A 232 -57.35 -24.76 -29.53
N LYS A 233 -56.99 -23.62 -28.92
CA LYS A 233 -55.66 -23.35 -28.34
C LYS A 233 -55.26 -24.37 -27.26
N ASN A 234 -56.22 -24.79 -26.44
CA ASN A 234 -56.01 -25.73 -25.32
C ASN A 234 -56.92 -26.97 -25.49
N THR A 235 -57.16 -27.44 -26.72
CA THR A 235 -58.00 -28.63 -26.99
C THR A 235 -59.42 -28.55 -26.39
N LEU A 236 -60.07 -27.38 -26.49
CA LEU A 236 -61.33 -27.08 -25.79
C LEU A 236 -62.62 -27.48 -26.54
N LEU A 237 -62.56 -27.73 -27.85
CA LEU A 237 -63.74 -27.93 -28.69
C LEU A 237 -63.72 -29.28 -29.42
N SER A 238 -64.78 -30.08 -29.26
CA SER A 238 -65.08 -31.20 -30.16
C SER A 238 -65.55 -30.64 -31.51
N ALA A 239 -64.87 -31.03 -32.59
CA ALA A 239 -65.23 -30.70 -33.97
C ALA A 239 -66.55 -31.35 -34.42
N ALA A 240 -67.20 -32.15 -33.56
CA ALA A 240 -68.42 -32.90 -33.85
C ALA A 240 -69.72 -32.30 -33.29
N SER A 241 -69.74 -31.04 -32.82
CA SER A 241 -71.00 -30.35 -32.51
C SER A 241 -71.44 -29.48 -33.69
N PRO A 242 -72.30 -29.97 -34.60
CA PRO A 242 -73.04 -29.07 -35.48
C PRO A 242 -73.90 -28.16 -34.61
N ILE A 243 -73.80 -26.86 -34.86
CA ILE A 243 -74.72 -25.85 -34.34
C ILE A 243 -76.14 -26.30 -34.74
N SER A 244 -76.98 -26.59 -33.75
CA SER A 244 -78.43 -26.70 -33.92
C SER A 244 -79.10 -25.49 -33.30
#